data_AF-A0A2T4V8X0-F1
#
_entry.id   AF-A0A2T4V8X0-F1
#
_cell.length_a   1.000
_cell.length_b   1.000
_cell.length_c   1.000
_cell.angle_alpha   90.00
_cell.angle_beta   90.00
_cell.angle_gamma   90.00
#
_symmetry.space_group_name_H-M   'P 1'
#
loop_
_entity.id
_entity.type
_entity.pdbx_description
1 polymer ?
#
loop_
_entity_poly.entity_id
_entity_poly.type
_entity_poly.pdbx_seq_one_letter_code
_entity_poly.pdbx_strand_id
1 'polypeptide(L)'
;MMKKLLSACLLSSALLVGCGESNEADVEGCEHLTEGPSVPVTASTSTSGGSAVSNDHKRYDITLPAGSGGNVGSVSFSVSEATDYVFFLGADVPLKVTSSSGQEVAFEASATSSKECAEIKGRHVAPLQVGTYSLTLGPTSQSTVSLVIEESGAGHEH
;
A
#
# COMPACT_ATOMS: atom_id res chain seq x y z
N MET A 1 -71.95 -4.41 6.31
CA MET A 1 -71.11 -5.36 7.09
C MET A 1 -69.65 -4.94 6.94
N MET A 2 -68.96 -4.81 8.08
CA MET A 2 -67.56 -4.38 8.20
C MET A 2 -66.57 -5.50 7.86
N LYS A 3 -65.40 -5.11 7.33
CA LYS A 3 -64.04 -5.60 7.66
C LYS A 3 -63.03 -4.69 6.94
N LYS A 4 -62.58 -3.59 7.58
CA LYS A 4 -61.31 -3.46 8.36
C LYS A 4 -60.08 -3.98 7.58
N LEU A 5 -59.27 -3.05 7.04
CA LEU A 5 -57.89 -2.68 7.46
C LEU A 5 -56.88 -3.81 7.18
N LEU A 6 -55.71 -3.61 6.55
CA LEU A 6 -54.62 -2.74 6.96
C LEU A 6 -53.70 -2.38 5.78
N SER A 7 -53.15 -1.17 5.87
CA SER A 7 -52.00 -0.64 5.16
C SER A 7 -50.71 -1.38 5.53
N ALA A 8 -49.80 -1.55 4.57
CA ALA A 8 -48.38 -1.80 4.82
C ALA A 8 -47.52 -1.24 3.66
N CYS A 9 -47.28 0.08 3.68
CA CYS A 9 -46.07 0.65 3.09
C CYS A 9 -44.89 0.25 4.00
N LEU A 10 -44.14 -0.78 3.61
CA LEU A 10 -42.82 -1.02 4.19
C LEU A 10 -41.78 -0.31 3.32
N LEU A 11 -41.40 0.85 3.85
CA LEU A 11 -40.28 1.67 3.44
C LEU A 11 -38.96 0.88 3.50
N SER A 12 -38.09 1.19 2.54
CA SER A 12 -36.63 1.28 2.62
C SER A 12 -35.93 0.52 3.74
N SER A 13 -35.16 -0.49 3.33
CA SER A 13 -33.88 -0.83 3.97
C SER A 13 -32.82 -0.96 2.88
N ALA A 14 -32.42 0.17 2.30
CA ALA A 14 -31.09 0.27 1.71
C ALA A 14 -30.10 0.23 2.88
N LEU A 15 -29.65 -0.97 3.23
CA LEU A 15 -28.46 -1.13 4.07
C LEU A 15 -27.27 -0.75 3.19
N LEU A 16 -26.99 0.55 3.14
CA LEU A 16 -25.65 1.06 2.94
C LEU A 16 -24.81 0.49 4.08
N VAL A 17 -24.25 -0.70 3.88
CA VAL A 17 -23.09 -1.15 4.63
C VAL A 17 -21.93 -0.32 4.10
N GLY A 18 -21.85 0.92 4.56
CA GLY A 18 -20.58 1.60 4.70
C GLY A 18 -19.91 0.96 5.92
N CYS A 19 -19.27 -0.20 5.72
CA CYS A 19 -18.28 -0.66 6.67
C CYS A 19 -17.19 0.40 6.67
N GLY A 20 -17.00 1.07 7.81
CA GLY A 20 -15.86 1.94 8.02
C GLY A 20 -14.60 1.11 7.83
N GLU A 21 -13.88 1.41 6.75
CA GLU A 21 -12.50 1.00 6.59
C GLU A 21 -11.78 1.50 7.85
N SER A 22 -11.35 0.61 8.72
CA SER A 22 -10.51 1.03 9.84
C SER A 22 -9.24 1.58 9.21
N ASN A 23 -8.96 2.87 9.44
CA ASN A 23 -7.74 3.53 8.97
C ASN A 23 -6.49 3.04 9.73
N GLU A 24 -6.51 1.83 10.31
CA GLU A 24 -5.44 1.31 11.17
C GLU A 24 -4.13 1.21 10.41
N ALA A 25 -4.16 0.68 9.18
CA ALA A 25 -2.99 0.64 8.30
C ALA A 25 -2.45 2.05 7.99
N ASP A 26 -3.31 3.06 7.90
CA ASP A 26 -2.89 4.44 7.67
C ASP A 26 -2.29 5.08 8.94
N VAL A 27 -2.78 4.71 10.13
CA VAL A 27 -2.22 5.11 11.43
C VAL A 27 -0.84 4.49 11.62
N GLU A 28 -0.71 3.18 11.48
CA GLU A 28 0.58 2.48 11.59
C GLU A 28 1.55 2.89 10.49
N GLY A 29 1.06 2.95 9.24
CA GLY A 29 1.83 3.44 8.11
C GLY A 29 2.39 4.84 8.37
N CYS A 30 1.62 5.70 9.04
CA CYS A 30 2.08 7.01 9.44
C CYS A 30 3.14 6.96 10.57
N GLU A 31 2.87 6.21 11.64
CA GLU A 31 3.80 6.05 12.77
C GLU A 31 5.15 5.55 12.27
N HIS A 32 5.17 4.46 11.49
CA HIS A 32 6.40 3.91 10.94
C HIS A 32 7.08 4.89 9.96
N LEU A 33 6.32 5.62 9.13
CA LEU A 33 6.88 6.58 8.19
C LEU A 33 7.51 7.79 8.91
N THR A 34 7.01 8.17 10.08
CA THR A 34 7.49 9.34 10.83
C THR A 34 8.58 8.97 11.84
N GLU A 35 8.32 7.95 12.65
CA GLU A 35 9.14 7.56 13.81
C GLU A 35 10.17 6.48 13.46
N GLY A 36 9.89 5.64 12.47
CA GLY A 36 10.75 4.52 12.08
C GLY A 36 10.53 3.27 12.94
N PRO A 37 11.52 2.38 13.08
CA PRO A 37 12.94 2.55 12.75
C PRO A 37 13.21 2.66 11.24
N SER A 38 14.27 3.38 10.88
CA SER A 38 14.68 3.57 9.48
C SER A 38 15.79 2.61 9.05
N VAL A 39 15.64 2.06 7.85
CA VAL A 39 16.60 1.14 7.23
C VAL A 39 16.98 1.68 5.85
N PRO A 40 18.25 2.07 5.62
CA PRO A 40 18.68 2.50 4.30
C PRO A 40 18.78 1.30 3.35
N VAL A 41 18.23 1.44 2.14
CA VAL A 41 18.30 0.42 1.08
C VAL A 41 18.72 1.08 -0.22
N THR A 42 19.57 0.42 -1.01
CA THR A 42 19.88 0.87 -2.38
C THR A 42 19.09 0.03 -3.37
N ALA A 43 18.25 0.68 -4.18
CA ALA A 43 17.49 -0.02 -5.20
C ALA A 43 18.37 -0.51 -6.35
N SER A 44 17.97 -1.61 -6.97
CA SER A 44 18.60 -2.15 -8.18
C SER A 44 18.05 -1.46 -9.43
N THR A 45 18.87 -1.36 -10.47
CA THR A 45 18.41 -0.97 -11.81
C THR A 45 17.70 -2.12 -12.55
N SER A 46 17.75 -3.33 -12.00
CA SER A 46 17.03 -4.52 -12.50
C SER A 46 15.83 -4.85 -11.61
N THR A 47 14.77 -5.37 -12.22
CA THR A 47 13.60 -5.91 -11.50
C THR A 47 13.88 -7.26 -10.84
N SER A 48 14.99 -7.93 -11.18
CA SER A 48 15.42 -9.18 -10.57
C SER A 48 16.57 -8.96 -9.59
N GLY A 49 16.45 -9.49 -8.37
CA GLY A 49 17.57 -9.54 -7.41
C GLY A 49 17.92 -8.19 -6.75
N GLY A 50 16.95 -7.28 -6.64
CA GLY A 50 17.11 -6.07 -5.83
C GLY A 50 17.21 -6.37 -4.33
N SER A 51 17.70 -5.40 -3.55
CA SER A 51 17.71 -5.49 -2.09
C SER A 51 16.31 -5.77 -1.55
N ALA A 52 16.23 -6.62 -0.50
CA ALA A 52 14.97 -7.01 0.09
C ALA A 52 14.40 -5.94 1.02
N VAL A 53 13.08 -5.79 0.99
CA VAL A 53 12.25 -5.09 1.97
C VAL A 53 11.17 -6.07 2.46
N SER A 54 10.57 -5.78 3.61
CA SER A 54 9.59 -6.64 4.27
C SER A 54 8.44 -5.84 4.85
N ASN A 55 7.30 -6.50 5.10
CA ASN A 55 6.31 -6.01 6.07
C ASN A 55 6.82 -6.39 7.47
N ASP A 56 7.62 -5.51 8.08
CA ASP A 56 8.21 -5.73 9.39
C ASP A 56 8.20 -4.47 10.27
N HIS A 57 7.20 -3.60 10.05
CA HIS A 57 6.95 -2.37 10.79
C HIS A 57 8.17 -1.42 10.79
N LYS A 58 8.76 -1.23 9.60
CA LYS A 58 9.92 -0.35 9.38
C LYS A 58 9.70 0.59 8.23
N ARG A 59 10.40 1.72 8.31
CA ARG A 59 10.61 2.60 7.16
C ARG A 59 11.87 2.21 6.42
N TYR A 60 11.72 1.90 5.14
CA TYR A 60 12.84 1.72 4.21
C TYR A 60 13.12 3.02 3.48
N ASP A 61 14.31 3.59 3.67
CA ASP A 61 14.76 4.78 2.93
C ASP A 61 15.51 4.32 1.68
N ILE A 62 14.78 4.22 0.57
CA ILE A 62 15.25 3.60 -0.68
C ILE A 62 15.97 4.64 -1.53
N THR A 63 17.29 4.49 -1.67
CA THR A 63 18.11 5.26 -2.62
C THR A 63 17.89 4.74 -4.04
N LEU A 64 17.50 5.65 -4.94
CA LEU A 64 17.18 5.34 -6.33
C LEU A 64 18.37 5.68 -7.26
N PRO A 65 18.86 4.72 -8.06
CA PRO A 65 19.83 5.00 -9.11
C PRO A 65 19.32 6.02 -10.14
N ALA A 66 20.22 6.81 -10.70
CA ALA A 66 19.89 7.71 -11.80
C ALA A 66 19.57 6.93 -13.08
N GLY A 67 18.45 7.27 -13.73
CA GLY A 67 18.03 6.76 -15.03
C GLY A 67 17.89 7.87 -16.07
N SER A 68 17.69 7.48 -17.34
CA SER A 68 17.61 8.43 -18.46
C SER A 68 16.40 9.38 -18.42
N GLY A 69 15.36 9.04 -17.66
CA GLY A 69 14.13 9.84 -17.48
C GLY A 69 13.90 10.33 -16.05
N GLY A 70 14.90 10.22 -15.17
CA GLY A 70 14.77 10.43 -13.73
C GLY A 70 15.32 9.23 -12.94
N ASN A 71 15.41 9.36 -11.63
CA ASN A 71 15.84 8.29 -10.76
C ASN A 71 14.78 7.18 -10.73
N VAL A 72 15.23 5.93 -10.85
CA VAL A 72 14.36 4.75 -10.91
C VAL A 72 15.10 3.56 -10.34
N GLY A 73 14.39 2.73 -9.58
CA GLY A 73 14.99 1.53 -9.01
C GLY A 73 13.96 0.55 -8.50
N SER A 74 14.37 -0.70 -8.34
CA SER A 74 13.55 -1.78 -7.82
C SER A 74 14.13 -2.42 -6.55
N VAL A 75 13.24 -2.74 -5.62
CA VAL A 75 13.52 -3.60 -4.45
C VAL A 75 12.70 -4.88 -4.54
N SER A 76 13.11 -5.91 -3.81
CA SER A 76 12.40 -7.19 -3.74
C SER A 76 11.54 -7.24 -2.50
N PHE A 77 10.30 -7.72 -2.62
CA PHE A 77 9.39 -7.93 -1.50
C PHE A 77 8.88 -9.38 -1.52
N SER A 78 9.08 -10.10 -0.42
CA SER A 78 8.59 -11.47 -0.27
C SER A 78 7.33 -11.45 0.58
N VAL A 79 6.25 -11.98 0.00
CA VAL A 79 4.93 -12.08 0.62
C VAL A 79 4.79 -13.48 1.21
N SER A 80 4.57 -13.56 2.52
CA SER A 80 4.36 -14.81 3.26
C SER A 80 2.89 -15.17 3.43
N GLU A 81 1.98 -14.21 3.25
CA GLU A 81 0.54 -14.40 3.39
C GLU A 81 -0.22 -13.79 2.20
N ALA A 82 -1.24 -14.49 1.71
CA ALA A 82 -2.06 -13.98 0.62
C ALA A 82 -3.15 -13.05 1.18
N THR A 83 -2.93 -11.75 1.06
CA THR A 83 -3.81 -10.69 1.57
C THR A 83 -3.55 -9.39 0.79
N ASP A 84 -4.26 -8.32 1.12
CA ASP A 84 -3.96 -7.01 0.54
C ASP A 84 -2.85 -6.33 1.36
N TYR A 85 -1.86 -5.82 0.64
CA TYR A 85 -0.78 -5.02 1.22
C TYR A 85 -0.96 -3.56 0.85
N VAL A 86 -0.68 -2.68 1.80
CA VAL A 86 -0.67 -1.23 1.62
C VAL A 86 0.77 -0.74 1.57
N PHE A 87 1.14 -0.11 0.46
CA PHE A 87 2.43 0.53 0.27
C PHE A 87 2.29 2.03 0.51
N PHE A 88 2.93 2.52 1.58
CA PHE A 88 2.98 3.94 1.92
C PHE A 88 4.31 4.54 1.49
N LEU A 89 4.25 5.65 0.73
CA LEU A 89 5.41 6.38 0.24
C LEU A 89 5.49 7.77 0.88
N GLY A 90 6.70 8.15 1.29
CA GLY A 90 7.01 9.50 1.78
C GLY A 90 7.09 10.58 0.69
N ALA A 91 6.97 10.19 -0.58
CA ALA A 91 6.97 11.08 -1.73
C ALA A 91 5.96 10.62 -2.78
N ASP A 92 5.39 11.57 -3.54
CA ASP A 92 4.53 11.29 -4.68
C ASP A 92 5.41 10.79 -5.84
N VAL A 93 5.57 9.46 -5.91
CA VAL A 93 6.47 8.77 -6.83
C VAL A 93 5.71 7.59 -7.44
N PRO A 94 5.80 7.36 -8.76
CA PRO A 94 5.20 6.18 -9.37
C PRO A 94 5.72 4.90 -8.72
N LEU A 95 4.80 4.02 -8.33
CA LEU A 95 5.10 2.68 -7.86
C LEU A 95 4.50 1.66 -8.83
N LYS A 96 5.26 0.62 -9.14
CA LYS A 96 4.78 -0.55 -9.87
C LYS A 96 5.14 -1.82 -9.10
N VAL A 97 4.19 -2.74 -9.00
CA VAL A 97 4.38 -4.07 -8.41
C VAL A 97 4.38 -5.10 -9.53
N THR A 98 5.44 -5.90 -9.62
CA THR A 98 5.56 -6.94 -10.65
C THR A 98 5.84 -8.29 -9.98
N SER A 99 5.11 -9.34 -10.36
CA SER A 99 5.35 -10.70 -9.89
C SER A 99 6.67 -11.27 -10.43
N SER A 100 7.11 -12.40 -9.86
CA SER A 100 8.26 -13.15 -10.37
C SER A 100 8.10 -13.65 -11.82
N SER A 101 6.87 -13.77 -12.33
CA SER A 101 6.60 -14.10 -13.73
C SER A 101 6.60 -12.88 -14.66
N GLY A 102 6.93 -11.69 -14.14
CA GLY A 102 6.96 -10.45 -14.91
C GLY A 102 5.59 -9.82 -15.15
N GLN A 103 4.54 -10.33 -14.49
CA GLN A 103 3.20 -9.76 -14.61
C GLN A 103 3.02 -8.60 -13.64
N GLU A 104 2.49 -7.49 -14.13
CA GLU A 104 2.14 -6.35 -13.29
C GLU A 104 0.91 -6.68 -12.44
N VAL A 105 0.97 -6.32 -11.16
CA VAL A 105 -0.18 -6.39 -10.24
C VAL A 105 -0.88 -5.04 -10.27
N ALA A 106 -2.17 -5.05 -10.61
CA ALA A 106 -2.99 -3.84 -10.55
C ALA A 106 -3.28 -3.46 -9.10
N PHE A 107 -3.21 -2.16 -8.80
CA PHE A 107 -3.68 -1.66 -7.51
C PHE A 107 -5.20 -1.61 -7.48
N GLU A 108 -5.79 -2.06 -6.36
CA GLU A 108 -7.22 -1.94 -6.11
C GLU A 108 -7.61 -0.52 -5.70
N ALA A 109 -6.71 0.16 -4.99
CA ALA A 109 -6.86 1.55 -4.61
C ALA A 109 -5.51 2.28 -4.67
N SER A 110 -5.55 3.57 -5.00
CA SER A 110 -4.38 4.43 -4.93
C SER A 110 -4.80 5.85 -4.53
N ALA A 111 -4.01 6.47 -3.67
CA ALA A 111 -4.17 7.84 -3.24
C ALA A 111 -2.80 8.51 -3.05
N THR A 112 -2.76 9.84 -3.14
CA THR A 112 -1.54 10.65 -2.93
C THR A 112 -1.52 11.32 -1.55
N SER A 113 -2.38 10.86 -0.63
CA SER A 113 -2.56 11.44 0.70
C SER A 113 -3.31 10.48 1.61
N SER A 114 -3.09 10.60 2.92
CA SER A 114 -3.96 10.06 3.96
C SER A 114 -4.54 11.18 4.83
N LYS A 115 -5.64 10.89 5.54
CA LYS A 115 -6.15 11.79 6.58
C LYS A 115 -5.37 11.68 7.88
N GLU A 116 -4.69 10.55 8.11
CA GLU A 116 -4.00 10.28 9.37
C GLU A 116 -2.71 11.10 9.49
N CYS A 117 -1.98 11.33 8.40
CA CYS A 117 -0.92 12.34 8.39
C CYS A 117 -0.50 12.83 7.00
N ALA A 118 0.27 13.92 7.01
CA ALA A 118 0.70 14.63 5.81
C ALA A 118 1.92 13.99 5.14
N GLU A 119 2.64 13.13 5.85
CA GLU A 119 3.88 12.47 5.43
C GLU A 119 3.60 11.39 4.38
N ILE A 120 2.41 10.78 4.42
CA ILE A 120 1.96 9.86 3.37
C ILE A 120 1.65 10.67 2.11
N LYS A 121 2.51 10.49 1.08
CA LYS A 121 2.38 11.11 -0.24
C LYS A 121 2.06 10.11 -1.35
N GLY A 122 2.13 8.82 -1.05
CA GLY A 122 1.60 7.74 -1.87
C GLY A 122 1.02 6.64 -0.98
N ARG A 123 -0.13 6.11 -1.36
CA ARG A 123 -0.83 5.00 -0.68
C ARG A 123 -1.37 4.08 -1.77
N HIS A 124 -0.87 2.85 -1.86
CA HIS A 124 -1.26 1.90 -2.90
C HIS A 124 -1.66 0.57 -2.26
N VAL A 125 -2.86 0.09 -2.56
CA VAL A 125 -3.35 -1.21 -2.08
C VAL A 125 -3.20 -2.22 -3.21
N ALA A 126 -2.46 -3.31 -2.97
CA ALA A 126 -2.30 -4.40 -3.93
C ALA A 126 -2.73 -5.74 -3.32
N PRO A 127 -3.59 -6.52 -4.01
CA PRO A 127 -3.95 -7.87 -3.60
C PRO A 127 -2.81 -8.82 -3.99
N LEU A 128 -2.05 -9.30 -2.99
CA LEU A 128 -0.88 -10.14 -3.24
C LEU A 128 -1.15 -11.59 -2.85
N GLN A 129 -0.43 -12.48 -3.54
CA GLN A 129 -0.39 -13.90 -3.23
C GLN A 129 0.98 -14.23 -2.65
N VAL A 130 1.11 -15.36 -1.97
CA VAL A 130 2.41 -15.84 -1.49
C VAL A 130 3.41 -15.94 -2.65
N GLY A 131 4.57 -15.29 -2.51
CA GLY A 131 5.56 -15.21 -3.57
C GLY A 131 6.52 -14.04 -3.42
N THR A 132 7.34 -13.82 -4.45
CA THR A 132 8.28 -12.69 -4.50
C THR A 132 7.87 -11.71 -5.60
N TYR A 133 7.88 -10.44 -5.25
CA TYR A 133 7.52 -9.32 -6.10
C TYR A 133 8.68 -8.33 -6.21
N SER A 134 8.71 -7.61 -7.33
CA SER A 134 9.54 -6.43 -7.53
C SER A 134 8.70 -5.18 -7.32
N LEU A 135 9.16 -4.29 -6.45
CA LEU A 135 8.59 -2.96 -6.24
C LEU A 135 9.48 -1.96 -6.99
N THR A 136 9.03 -1.47 -8.14
CA THR A 136 9.75 -0.46 -8.92
C THR A 136 9.24 0.93 -8.58
N LEU A 137 10.12 1.79 -8.08
CA LEU A 137 9.84 3.19 -7.81
C LEU A 137 10.43 4.09 -8.90
N GLY A 138 9.67 5.09 -9.31
CA GLY A 138 10.05 6.06 -10.33
C GLY A 138 9.57 5.70 -11.74
N PRO A 139 9.92 6.50 -12.76
CA PRO A 139 10.90 7.59 -12.70
C PRO A 139 10.46 8.77 -11.83
N THR A 140 11.41 9.40 -11.14
CA THR A 140 11.18 10.59 -10.28
C THR A 140 12.43 11.48 -10.19
N SER A 141 12.28 12.73 -9.75
CA SER A 141 13.41 13.60 -9.40
C SER A 141 14.01 13.29 -8.02
N GLN A 142 13.30 12.53 -7.19
CA GLN A 142 13.78 12.16 -5.84
C GLN A 142 14.93 11.16 -5.93
N SER A 143 16.02 11.39 -5.20
CA SER A 143 17.12 10.41 -5.09
C SER A 143 16.88 9.36 -4.00
N THR A 144 15.96 9.64 -3.09
CA THR A 144 15.58 8.74 -2.00
C THR A 144 14.06 8.79 -1.81
N VAL A 145 13.43 7.64 -1.57
CA VAL A 145 12.00 7.52 -1.29
C VAL A 145 11.81 6.64 -0.06
N SER A 146 11.10 7.14 0.95
CA SER A 146 10.71 6.33 2.10
C SER A 146 9.54 5.42 1.73
N LEU A 147 9.63 4.15 2.12
CA LEU A 147 8.61 3.12 1.91
C LEU A 147 8.27 2.45 3.25
N VAL A 148 6.99 2.31 3.55
CA VAL A 148 6.44 1.44 4.59
C VAL A 148 5.47 0.47 3.92
N ILE A 149 5.43 -0.77 4.40
CA ILE A 149 4.56 -1.83 3.88
C ILE A 149 3.77 -2.36 5.07
N GLU A 150 2.44 -2.30 4.99
CA GLU A 150 1.53 -2.86 5.98
C GLU A 150 0.55 -3.84 5.31
N GLU A 151 -0.15 -4.64 6.11
CA GLU A 151 -1.34 -5.37 5.66
C GLU A 151 -2.60 -4.52 5.83
N SER A 152 -3.61 -4.71 4.97
CA SER A 152 -4.85 -3.93 5.04
C SER A 152 -5.79 -4.37 6.19
N GLY A 153 -5.56 -5.56 6.75
CA GLY A 153 -6.38 -6.18 7.78
C GLY A 153 -5.77 -6.09 9.19
N ALA A 154 -6.63 -5.93 10.20
CA ALA A 154 -6.27 -5.89 11.62
C ALA A 154 -5.62 -7.20 12.09
N GLY A 155 -4.30 -7.28 11.97
CA GLY A 155 -3.49 -8.44 12.34
C GLY A 155 -2.38 -8.10 13.32
N HIS A 156 -2.63 -7.28 14.35
CA HIS A 156 -1.63 -7.06 15.39
C HIS A 156 -1.59 -8.24 16.35
N GLU A 157 -0.47 -8.97 16.38
CA GLU A 157 0.15 -9.31 17.66
C GLU A 157 1.44 -8.51 17.77
N HIS A 158 1.47 -7.56 18.73
CA HIS A 158 2.67 -6.82 19.13
C HIS A 158 3.53 -7.67 20.08
#